data_AF-A0AAJ1FKR9-F1
#
_entry.id   AF-A0AAJ1FKR9-F1
#
_cell.length_a   1.000
_cell.length_b   1.000
_cell.length_c   1.000
_cell.angle_alpha   90.00
_cell.angle_beta   90.00
_cell.angle_gamma   90.00
#
_symmetry.space_group_name_H-M   'P 1'
#
loop_
_entity.id
_entity.type
_entity.pdbx_description
1 polymer ?
#
loop_
_entity_poly.entity_id
_entity_poly.type
_entity_poly.pdbx_seq_one_letter_code
_entity_poly.pdbx_strand_id
1 'polypeptide(L)'
;MSVETQEEEVAAVVQRSPYELTMRRFARDRASLVALVFILLLVLFAACAPLVEAAAGHSAIEQYRETGLSSMGMPVAPNREFLLGTDHLGRDVLVRLAYGARVSLLVGVLASLAAAMIGLTVGVVAGYFAGPTDMVLSRIMDLVMSVPFLLCALALVSVFGPSLGLSVGVIVFFSWTTMARVIRAEVVSLRRREFVEASRSLGAGPVSIMVRDILPNLSVPIIVYTTMMIPSSIVFEATLSFLGLGIVPPTPSWGGMLADAAGNSIYLVAWWLVIFPGAALLMTTLAFNILGDGLRDALDPKPRPVRKSRFRKPGRKAGRA
;
A
#
# COMPACT_ATOMS: atom_id res chain seq x y z
N MET A 1 0.10 -58.12 40.14
CA MET A 1 -1.20 -57.66 39.61
C MET A 1 -1.41 -56.25 40.15
N SER A 2 -1.22 -55.15 39.45
CA SER A 2 -0.77 -54.84 38.10
C SER A 2 -0.37 -53.36 38.19
N VAL A 3 0.88 -53.03 37.86
CA VAL A 3 1.33 -51.64 37.79
C VAL A 3 0.84 -51.12 36.45
N GLU A 4 -0.28 -50.40 36.43
CA GLU A 4 -0.70 -49.65 35.25
C GLU A 4 0.16 -48.39 35.14
N THR A 5 1.17 -48.49 34.29
CA THR A 5 1.88 -47.35 33.71
C THR A 5 0.90 -46.52 32.88
N GLN A 6 0.41 -45.41 33.44
CA GLN A 6 -0.16 -44.32 32.64
C GLN A 6 1.00 -43.62 31.91
N GLU A 7 1.28 -44.05 30.69
CA GLU A 7 2.00 -43.23 29.72
C GLU A 7 1.09 -42.04 29.36
N GLU A 8 1.32 -40.90 30.02
CA GLU A 8 0.85 -39.62 29.48
C GLU A 8 1.54 -39.45 28.12
N GLU A 9 0.78 -39.64 27.03
CA GLU A 9 1.14 -39.16 25.69
C GLU A 9 1.41 -37.66 25.78
N VAL A 10 2.68 -37.30 25.96
CA VAL A 10 3.16 -35.93 25.77
C VAL A 10 2.99 -35.65 24.29
N ALA A 11 1.82 -35.12 23.91
CA ALA A 11 1.51 -34.71 22.55
C ALA A 11 2.69 -33.88 22.03
N ALA A 12 3.42 -34.47 21.07
CA ALA A 12 4.63 -33.86 20.53
C ALA A 12 4.30 -32.43 20.09
N VAL A 13 4.87 -31.45 20.80
CA VAL A 13 4.72 -30.05 20.45
C VAL A 13 5.45 -29.85 19.14
N VAL A 14 4.74 -30.03 18.02
CA VAL A 14 5.27 -29.80 16.69
C VAL A 14 5.69 -28.33 16.62
N GLN A 15 7.00 -28.06 16.67
CA GLN A 15 7.56 -26.75 16.41
C GLN A 15 7.28 -26.41 14.95
N ARG A 16 6.22 -25.62 14.72
CA ARG A 16 5.85 -25.16 13.38
C ARG A 16 6.77 -24.04 12.95
N SER A 17 7.02 -23.96 11.64
CA SER A 17 7.83 -22.88 11.08
C SER A 17 7.19 -21.50 11.38
N PRO A 18 7.98 -20.44 11.64
CA PRO A 18 7.45 -19.09 11.83
C PRO A 18 6.54 -18.63 10.69
N TYR A 19 6.84 -19.04 9.46
CA TYR A 19 6.06 -18.75 8.27
C TYR A 19 4.66 -19.40 8.29
N GLU A 20 4.55 -20.67 8.70
CA GLU A 20 3.25 -21.35 8.84
C GLU A 20 2.37 -20.68 9.89
N LEU A 21 2.96 -20.19 10.98
CA LEU A 21 2.22 -19.50 12.04
C LEU A 21 1.69 -18.14 11.54
N THR A 22 2.51 -17.38 10.81
CA THR A 22 2.11 -16.13 10.15
C THR A 22 0.98 -16.37 9.15
N MET A 23 1.15 -17.35 8.24
CA MET A 23 0.16 -17.64 7.21
C MET A 23 -1.19 -18.07 7.81
N ARG A 24 -1.16 -18.85 8.89
CA ARG A 24 -2.38 -19.26 9.59
C ARG A 24 -3.06 -18.12 10.33
N ARG A 25 -2.30 -17.16 10.86
CA ARG A 25 -2.86 -15.94 11.47
C ARG A 25 -3.51 -15.06 10.41
N PHE A 26 -2.80 -14.82 9.31
CA PHE A 26 -3.31 -14.08 8.17
C PHE A 26 -4.58 -14.71 7.60
N ALA A 27 -4.60 -16.03 7.38
CA ALA A 27 -5.77 -16.74 6.88
C ALA A 27 -6.97 -16.78 7.85
N ARG A 28 -6.79 -16.39 9.11
CA ARG A 28 -7.91 -16.23 10.06
C ARG A 28 -8.53 -14.84 10.00
N ASP A 29 -7.80 -13.85 9.51
CA ASP A 29 -8.34 -12.52 9.28
C ASP A 29 -9.12 -12.50 7.97
N ARG A 30 -10.45 -12.61 8.09
CA ARG A 30 -11.35 -12.57 6.93
C ARG A 30 -11.26 -11.24 6.19
N ALA A 31 -11.01 -10.13 6.89
CA ALA A 31 -10.91 -8.82 6.26
C ALA A 31 -9.66 -8.75 5.36
N SER A 32 -8.51 -9.20 5.87
CA SER A 32 -7.26 -9.24 5.09
C SER A 32 -7.33 -10.22 3.92
N LEU A 33 -8.01 -11.36 4.07
CA LEU A 33 -8.24 -12.29 2.97
C LEU A 33 -9.12 -11.68 1.88
N VAL A 34 -10.23 -11.03 2.25
CA VAL A 34 -11.11 -10.34 1.28
C VAL A 34 -10.33 -9.23 0.56
N ALA A 35 -9.55 -8.44 1.29
CA ALA A 35 -8.70 -7.40 0.73
C ALA A 35 -7.65 -7.97 -0.24
N LEU A 36 -6.98 -9.07 0.13
CA LEU A 36 -6.01 -9.74 -0.73
C LEU A 36 -6.66 -10.25 -2.02
N VAL A 37 -7.81 -10.94 -1.91
CA VAL A 37 -8.55 -11.44 -3.08
C VAL A 37 -8.97 -10.28 -3.98
N PHE A 38 -9.47 -9.18 -3.40
CA PHE A 38 -9.82 -7.98 -4.16
C PHE A 38 -8.61 -7.40 -4.90
N ILE A 39 -7.46 -7.24 -4.23
CA ILE A 39 -6.23 -6.74 -4.87
C ILE A 39 -5.79 -7.68 -6.01
N LEU A 40 -5.85 -8.99 -5.82
CA LEU A 40 -5.50 -9.96 -6.87
C LEU A 40 -6.44 -9.85 -8.08
N LEU A 41 -7.75 -9.72 -7.84
CA LEU A 41 -8.73 -9.50 -8.91
C LEU A 41 -8.50 -8.16 -9.62
N LEU A 42 -8.14 -7.11 -8.88
CA LEU A 42 -7.84 -5.79 -9.43
C LEU A 42 -6.55 -5.81 -10.28
N VAL A 43 -5.50 -6.49 -9.81
CA VAL A 43 -4.26 -6.69 -10.57
C VAL A 43 -4.55 -7.51 -11.83
N LEU A 44 -5.39 -8.54 -11.73
CA LEU A 44 -5.82 -9.31 -12.88
C LEU A 44 -6.61 -8.45 -13.87
N PHE A 45 -7.56 -7.63 -13.39
CA PHE A 45 -8.32 -6.69 -14.21
C PHE A 45 -7.41 -5.69 -14.96
N ALA A 46 -6.40 -5.14 -14.27
CA ALA A 46 -5.40 -4.26 -14.84
C ALA A 46 -4.47 -4.97 -15.85
N ALA A 47 -4.03 -6.19 -15.54
CA ALA A 47 -3.18 -6.99 -16.42
C ALA A 47 -3.94 -7.42 -17.69
N CYS A 48 -5.21 -7.78 -17.53
CA CYS A 48 -6.11 -8.20 -18.60
C CYS A 48 -6.79 -7.01 -19.33
N ALA A 49 -6.36 -5.76 -19.14
CA ALA A 49 -6.95 -4.61 -19.84
C ALA A 49 -7.05 -4.78 -21.39
N PRO A 50 -6.06 -5.37 -22.10
CA PRO A 50 -6.18 -5.69 -23.53
C PRO A 50 -7.24 -6.75 -23.83
N LEU A 51 -7.49 -7.68 -22.90
CA LEU A 51 -8.59 -8.65 -23.03
C LEU A 51 -9.94 -7.97 -22.79
N VAL A 52 -10.01 -7.00 -21.88
CA VAL A 52 -11.21 -6.16 -21.69
C VAL A 52 -11.49 -5.34 -22.94
N GLU A 53 -10.46 -4.76 -23.56
CA GLU A 53 -10.54 -4.08 -24.85
C GLU A 53 -11.08 -5.00 -25.95
N ALA A 54 -10.49 -6.20 -26.10
CA ALA A 54 -10.90 -7.18 -27.09
C ALA A 54 -12.33 -7.72 -26.84
N ALA A 55 -12.73 -7.91 -25.58
CA ALA A 55 -14.06 -8.39 -25.22
C ALA A 55 -15.14 -7.33 -25.37
N ALA A 56 -14.82 -6.06 -25.11
CA ALA A 56 -15.73 -4.93 -25.34
C ALA A 56 -15.86 -4.59 -26.83
N GLY A 57 -14.84 -4.90 -27.65
CA GLY A 57 -14.78 -4.48 -29.05
C GLY A 57 -14.49 -2.97 -29.19
N HIS A 58 -14.06 -2.31 -28.11
CA HIS A 58 -13.79 -0.89 -28.05
C HIS A 58 -12.36 -0.62 -27.61
N SER A 59 -11.73 0.44 -28.12
CA SER A 59 -10.42 0.89 -27.67
C SER A 59 -10.50 1.93 -26.54
N ALA A 60 -9.47 2.00 -25.69
CA ALA A 60 -9.37 2.98 -24.61
C ALA A 60 -9.23 4.43 -25.09
N ILE A 61 -8.78 4.60 -26.34
CA ILE A 61 -8.39 5.89 -26.93
C ILE A 61 -9.36 6.32 -28.04
N GLU A 62 -9.96 5.35 -28.74
CA GLU A 62 -10.88 5.60 -29.86
C GLU A 62 -12.14 6.33 -29.39
N GLN A 63 -12.55 7.33 -30.17
CA GLN A 63 -13.69 8.19 -29.88
C GLN A 63 -14.90 7.74 -30.70
N TYR A 64 -15.86 7.10 -30.05
CA TYR A 64 -17.11 6.67 -30.68
C TYR A 64 -18.11 7.82 -30.70
N ARG A 65 -17.92 8.80 -31.60
CA ARG A 65 -18.78 10.00 -31.62
C ARG A 65 -20.21 9.72 -32.09
N GLU A 66 -20.39 8.72 -32.95
CA GLU A 66 -21.70 8.37 -33.53
C GLU A 66 -22.57 7.53 -32.57
N THR A 67 -21.95 6.60 -31.83
CA THR A 67 -22.67 5.68 -30.93
C THR A 67 -22.47 6.02 -29.45
N GLY A 68 -21.33 6.60 -29.11
CA GLY A 68 -20.92 6.96 -27.75
C GLY A 68 -21.27 8.38 -27.32
N LEU A 69 -21.91 9.18 -28.19
CA LEU A 69 -22.49 10.47 -27.83
C LEU A 69 -23.94 10.54 -28.33
N SER A 70 -24.79 11.20 -27.55
CA SER A 70 -26.14 11.56 -27.97
C SER A 70 -26.11 12.62 -29.07
N SER A 71 -27.26 12.87 -29.72
CA SER A 71 -27.41 13.92 -30.75
C SER A 71 -27.06 15.33 -30.26
N MET A 72 -27.07 15.57 -28.94
CA MET A 72 -26.64 16.83 -28.33
C MET A 72 -25.15 16.83 -27.91
N GLY A 73 -24.38 15.81 -28.31
CA GLY A 73 -22.97 15.66 -27.96
C GLY A 73 -22.72 15.24 -26.51
N MET A 74 -23.74 14.78 -25.78
CA MET A 74 -23.62 14.34 -24.39
C MET A 74 -23.26 12.84 -24.31
N PRO A 75 -22.47 12.41 -23.31
CA PRO A 75 -22.14 10.99 -23.10
C PRO A 75 -23.39 10.12 -22.92
N VAL A 76 -23.34 8.89 -23.41
CA VAL A 76 -24.40 7.90 -23.20
C VAL A 76 -24.18 7.15 -21.89
N ALA A 77 -25.29 6.93 -21.18
CA ALA A 77 -25.35 6.16 -19.96
C ALA A 77 -24.99 4.68 -20.20
N PRO A 78 -24.64 3.93 -19.13
CA PRO A 78 -24.43 2.49 -19.18
C PRO A 78 -25.51 1.76 -20.00
N ASN A 79 -25.08 1.04 -21.02
CA ASN A 79 -25.95 0.31 -21.93
C ASN A 79 -25.27 -0.97 -22.44
N ARG A 80 -25.89 -1.68 -23.40
CA ARG A 80 -25.37 -2.96 -23.90
C ARG A 80 -24.07 -2.85 -24.71
N GLU A 81 -23.86 -1.71 -25.36
CA GLU A 81 -22.64 -1.40 -26.10
C GLU A 81 -21.58 -0.88 -25.12
N PHE A 82 -21.91 0.16 -24.34
CA PHE A 82 -21.02 0.75 -23.35
C PHE A 82 -21.41 0.34 -21.92
N LEU A 83 -20.85 -0.76 -21.43
CA LEU A 83 -21.26 -1.38 -20.16
C LEU A 83 -21.19 -0.43 -18.94
N LEU A 84 -20.20 0.46 -18.89
CA LEU A 84 -20.06 1.48 -17.85
C LEU A 84 -20.35 2.91 -18.36
N GLY A 85 -20.95 3.03 -19.55
CA GLY A 85 -21.19 4.30 -20.23
C GLY A 85 -19.97 4.84 -20.96
N THR A 86 -20.11 6.04 -21.50
CA THR A 86 -19.03 6.76 -22.21
C THR A 86 -18.62 8.03 -21.50
N ASP A 87 -17.47 8.58 -21.90
CA ASP A 87 -17.01 9.90 -21.48
C ASP A 87 -17.39 11.03 -22.44
N HIS A 88 -16.94 12.26 -22.16
CA HIS A 88 -17.23 13.46 -22.93
C HIS A 88 -16.73 13.42 -24.39
N LEU A 89 -15.86 12.47 -24.76
CA LEU A 89 -15.41 12.24 -26.13
C LEU A 89 -16.03 10.98 -26.75
N GLY A 90 -16.97 10.33 -26.07
CA GLY A 90 -17.59 9.08 -26.51
C GLY A 90 -16.68 7.86 -26.34
N ARG A 91 -15.64 7.93 -25.49
CA ARG A 91 -14.73 6.79 -25.24
C ARG A 91 -15.33 5.86 -24.18
N ASP A 92 -15.09 4.55 -24.30
CA ASP A 92 -15.63 3.55 -23.37
C ASP A 92 -15.02 3.65 -21.96
N VAL A 93 -15.87 3.86 -20.95
CA VAL A 93 -15.44 4.03 -19.56
C VAL A 93 -14.91 2.73 -18.95
N LEU A 94 -15.43 1.56 -19.31
CA LEU A 94 -14.96 0.27 -18.81
C LEU A 94 -13.53 -0.01 -19.25
N VAL A 95 -13.26 0.16 -20.54
CA VAL A 95 -11.92 -0.06 -21.10
C VAL A 95 -10.94 0.96 -20.52
N ARG A 96 -11.35 2.24 -20.41
CA ARG A 96 -10.55 3.29 -19.76
C ARG A 96 -10.31 2.99 -18.27
N LEU A 97 -11.28 2.43 -17.56
CA LEU A 97 -11.13 2.05 -16.15
C LEU A 97 -10.10 0.93 -15.97
N ALA A 98 -10.05 -0.05 -16.88
CA ALA A 98 -9.09 -1.14 -16.87
C ALA A 98 -7.66 -0.67 -17.14
N TYR A 99 -7.46 0.15 -18.18
CA TYR A 99 -6.15 0.75 -18.46
C TYR A 99 -5.75 1.77 -17.38
N GLY A 100 -6.71 2.50 -16.81
CA GLY A 100 -6.47 3.39 -15.67
C GLY A 100 -5.99 2.63 -14.43
N ALA A 101 -6.58 1.45 -14.16
CA ALA A 101 -6.14 0.58 -13.08
C ALA A 101 -4.68 0.15 -13.26
N ARG A 102 -4.29 -0.23 -14.49
CA ARG A 102 -2.92 -0.60 -14.83
C ARG A 102 -1.94 0.54 -14.55
N VAL A 103 -2.25 1.75 -15.00
CA VAL A 103 -1.36 2.92 -14.84
C VAL A 103 -1.26 3.33 -13.37
N SER A 104 -2.40 3.50 -12.68
CA SER A 104 -2.41 3.94 -11.28
C SER A 104 -1.76 2.91 -10.34
N LEU A 105 -1.98 1.60 -10.55
CA LEU A 105 -1.28 0.55 -9.78
C LEU A 105 0.22 0.52 -10.06
N LEU A 106 0.64 0.64 -11.32
CA LEU A 106 2.04 0.64 -11.70
C LEU A 106 2.78 1.82 -11.05
N VAL A 107 2.24 3.03 -11.15
CA VAL A 107 2.83 4.22 -10.53
C VAL A 107 2.84 4.07 -9.01
N GLY A 108 1.72 3.66 -8.42
CA GLY A 108 1.59 3.47 -6.97
C GLY A 108 2.62 2.48 -6.40
N VAL A 109 2.79 1.33 -7.03
CA VAL A 109 3.73 0.29 -6.59
C VAL A 109 5.17 0.71 -6.83
N LEU A 110 5.52 1.17 -8.04
CA LEU A 110 6.91 1.55 -8.35
C LEU A 110 7.39 2.71 -7.50
N ALA A 111 6.58 3.76 -7.34
CA ALA A 111 6.94 4.90 -6.51
C ALA A 111 7.09 4.49 -5.04
N SER A 112 6.20 3.63 -4.53
CA SER A 112 6.29 3.12 -3.15
C SER A 112 7.53 2.28 -2.92
N LEU A 113 7.88 1.39 -3.85
CA LEU A 113 9.10 0.57 -3.74
C LEU A 113 10.37 1.42 -3.82
N ALA A 114 10.44 2.37 -4.76
CA ALA A 114 11.58 3.28 -4.87
C ALA A 114 11.73 4.15 -3.61
N ALA A 115 10.63 4.71 -3.11
CA ALA A 115 10.61 5.50 -1.88
C ALA A 115 10.96 4.66 -0.65
N ALA A 116 10.48 3.42 -0.56
CA ALA A 116 10.80 2.48 0.51
C ALA A 116 12.28 2.12 0.50
N MET A 117 12.89 1.89 -0.66
CA MET A 117 14.32 1.59 -0.80
C MET A 117 15.20 2.77 -0.34
N ILE A 118 14.88 3.99 -0.78
CA ILE A 118 15.58 5.21 -0.34
C ILE A 118 15.38 5.39 1.17
N GLY A 119 14.13 5.27 1.63
CA GLY A 119 13.77 5.45 3.02
C GLY A 119 14.47 4.45 3.95
N LEU A 120 14.48 3.17 3.58
CA LEU A 120 15.17 2.10 4.30
C LEU A 120 16.67 2.40 4.40
N THR A 121 17.30 2.75 3.28
CA THR A 121 18.74 3.03 3.24
C THR A 121 19.09 4.22 4.14
N VAL A 122 18.38 5.34 3.98
CA VAL A 122 18.63 6.56 4.78
C VAL A 122 18.31 6.32 6.25
N GLY A 123 17.20 5.65 6.56
CA GLY A 123 16.77 5.36 7.93
C GLY A 123 17.76 4.45 8.68
N VAL A 124 18.25 3.39 8.03
CA VAL A 124 19.26 2.50 8.61
C VAL A 124 20.57 3.22 8.85
N VAL A 125 21.05 3.99 7.87
CA VAL A 125 22.30 4.76 8.00
C VAL A 125 22.18 5.81 9.12
N ALA A 126 21.12 6.60 9.14
CA ALA A 126 20.89 7.61 10.18
C ALA A 126 20.81 6.97 11.57
N GLY A 127 20.01 5.92 11.73
CA GLY A 127 19.85 5.24 13.02
C GLY A 127 21.13 4.55 13.50
N TYR A 128 21.89 3.91 12.58
CA TYR A 128 23.06 3.11 12.93
C TYR A 128 24.29 3.95 13.27
N PHE A 129 24.55 5.06 12.57
CA PHE A 129 25.72 5.88 12.87
C PHE A 129 25.47 6.81 14.06
N ALA A 130 24.24 7.30 14.27
CA ALA A 130 23.94 8.37 15.24
C ALA A 130 24.82 9.62 15.03
N GLY A 131 24.75 10.58 15.97
CA GLY A 131 25.64 11.74 15.99
C GLY A 131 25.46 12.66 14.78
N PRO A 132 26.54 13.16 14.16
CA PRO A 132 26.46 14.12 13.05
C PRO A 132 25.74 13.56 11.82
N THR A 133 25.97 12.30 11.46
CA THR A 133 25.30 11.66 10.30
C THR A 133 23.79 11.63 10.49
N ASP A 134 23.35 11.24 11.69
CA ASP A 134 21.93 11.27 12.05
C ASP A 134 21.37 12.69 12.02
N MET A 135 22.11 13.66 12.56
CA MET A 135 21.71 15.05 12.57
C MET A 135 21.49 15.57 11.14
N VAL A 136 22.45 15.37 10.24
CA VAL A 136 22.36 15.85 8.85
C VAL A 136 21.20 15.18 8.11
N LEU A 137 21.12 13.85 8.16
CA LEU A 137 20.05 13.12 7.45
C LEU A 137 18.66 13.45 8.01
N SER A 138 18.55 13.62 9.33
CA SER A 138 17.31 14.07 9.97
C SER A 138 16.92 15.48 9.53
N ARG A 139 17.88 16.40 9.39
CA ARG A 139 17.60 17.74 8.87
C ARG A 139 17.14 17.73 7.42
N ILE A 140 17.71 16.87 6.58
CA ILE A 140 17.25 16.67 5.20
C ILE A 140 15.82 16.14 5.19
N MET A 141 15.51 15.13 6.01
CA MET A 141 14.14 14.61 6.14
C MET A 141 13.15 15.70 6.58
N ASP A 142 13.52 16.50 7.57
CA ASP A 142 12.67 17.59 8.09
C ASP A 142 12.47 18.70 7.04
N LEU A 143 13.51 19.04 6.27
CA LEU A 143 13.41 20.01 5.18
C LEU A 143 12.42 19.55 4.10
N VAL A 144 12.53 18.31 3.64
CA VAL A 144 11.62 17.75 2.63
C VAL A 144 10.19 17.72 3.16
N MET A 145 9.98 17.30 4.40
CA MET A 145 8.67 17.28 5.06
C MET A 145 8.06 18.67 5.30
N SER A 146 8.90 19.72 5.37
CA SER A 146 8.42 21.09 5.54
C SER A 146 7.84 21.70 4.26
N VAL A 147 8.18 21.14 3.10
CA VAL A 147 7.70 21.62 1.80
C VAL A 147 6.32 21.03 1.51
N PRO A 148 5.29 21.85 1.24
CA PRO A 148 3.97 21.34 0.86
C PRO A 148 4.03 20.62 -0.49
N PHE A 149 3.72 19.32 -0.49
CA PHE A 149 3.78 18.43 -1.66
C PHE A 149 3.12 19.04 -2.91
N LEU A 150 1.86 19.48 -2.79
CA LEU A 150 1.09 19.98 -3.94
C LEU A 150 1.69 21.25 -4.54
N LEU A 151 2.16 22.18 -3.69
CA LEU A 151 2.76 23.43 -4.16
C LEU A 151 4.05 23.16 -4.94
N CYS A 152 4.90 22.26 -4.42
CA CYS A 152 6.12 21.87 -5.10
C CYS A 152 5.84 21.13 -6.41
N ALA A 153 4.88 20.19 -6.41
CA ALA A 153 4.50 19.45 -7.60
C ALA A 153 3.98 20.39 -8.71
N LEU A 154 3.11 21.34 -8.38
CA LEU A 154 2.61 22.37 -9.30
C LEU A 154 3.75 23.22 -9.90
N ALA A 155 4.68 23.66 -9.07
CA ALA A 155 5.83 24.45 -9.51
C ALA A 155 6.78 23.66 -10.42
N LEU A 156 7.00 22.38 -10.14
CA LEU A 156 7.85 21.53 -10.99
C LEU A 156 7.18 21.27 -12.35
N VAL A 157 5.88 21.00 -12.35
CA VAL A 157 5.15 20.73 -13.59
C VAL A 157 5.04 21.98 -14.47
N SER A 158 4.94 23.17 -13.89
CA SER A 158 4.92 24.41 -14.69
C SER A 158 6.23 24.68 -15.42
N VAL A 159 7.36 24.17 -14.90
CA VAL A 159 8.69 24.31 -15.50
C VAL A 159 9.01 23.17 -16.48
N PHE A 160 8.76 21.93 -16.07
CA PHE A 160 9.17 20.72 -16.81
C PHE A 160 8.07 20.11 -17.68
N GLY A 161 6.81 20.54 -17.50
CA GLY A 161 5.64 19.95 -18.12
C GLY A 161 5.19 18.65 -17.43
N PRO A 162 3.92 18.24 -17.65
CA PRO A 162 3.38 17.01 -17.07
C PRO A 162 4.00 15.78 -17.73
N SER A 163 4.42 14.81 -16.92
CA SER A 163 4.89 13.51 -17.40
C SER A 163 4.78 12.45 -16.31
N LEU A 164 4.69 11.18 -16.73
CA LEU A 164 4.73 10.02 -15.83
C LEU A 164 6.01 10.02 -14.99
N GLY A 165 7.16 10.28 -15.62
CA GLY A 165 8.45 10.31 -14.94
C GLY A 165 8.53 11.39 -13.86
N LEU A 166 8.04 12.60 -14.15
CA LEU A 166 7.98 13.68 -13.17
C LEU A 166 7.06 13.31 -12.00
N SER A 167 5.89 12.75 -12.29
CA SER A 167 4.93 12.32 -11.26
C SER A 167 5.55 11.29 -10.32
N VAL A 168 6.17 10.25 -10.87
CA VAL A 168 6.88 9.22 -10.08
C VAL A 168 8.01 9.86 -9.26
N GLY A 169 8.83 10.72 -9.87
CA GLY A 169 9.94 11.39 -9.18
C GLY A 169 9.49 12.24 -7.99
N VAL A 170 8.42 13.03 -8.17
CA VAL A 170 7.85 13.86 -7.11
C VAL A 170 7.26 12.99 -5.99
N ILE A 171 6.48 11.95 -6.33
CA ILE A 171 5.93 11.02 -5.33
C ILE A 171 7.04 10.36 -4.52
N VAL A 172 8.10 9.88 -5.19
CA VAL A 172 9.25 9.26 -4.54
C VAL A 172 9.94 10.25 -3.60
N PHE A 173 10.22 11.46 -4.08
CA PHE A 173 10.93 12.51 -3.33
C PHE A 173 10.22 12.90 -2.03
N PHE A 174 8.89 12.92 -2.01
CA PHE A 174 8.13 13.24 -0.80
C PHE A 174 7.82 12.03 0.08
N SER A 175 7.76 10.82 -0.46
CA SER A 175 7.31 9.63 0.29
C SER A 175 8.42 8.92 1.07
N TRP A 176 9.69 9.04 0.64
CA TRP A 176 10.80 8.28 1.26
C TRP A 176 11.07 8.68 2.71
N THR A 177 10.80 9.94 3.07
CA THR A 177 11.09 10.51 4.40
C THR A 177 10.27 9.87 5.51
N THR A 178 9.01 9.52 5.22
CA THR A 178 8.12 8.83 6.17
C THR A 178 8.69 7.47 6.56
N MET A 179 9.09 6.67 5.56
CA MET A 179 9.74 5.38 5.79
C MET A 179 11.08 5.55 6.53
N ALA A 180 11.92 6.50 6.09
CA ALA A 180 13.22 6.74 6.72
C ALA A 180 13.11 7.06 8.21
N ARG A 181 12.13 7.89 8.59
CA ARG A 181 11.93 8.29 9.99
C ARG A 181 11.52 7.10 10.87
N VAL A 182 10.62 6.25 10.38
CA VAL A 182 10.19 5.04 11.08
C VAL A 182 11.34 4.05 11.24
N ILE A 183 12.02 3.72 10.13
CA ILE A 183 13.14 2.78 10.14
C ILE A 183 14.27 3.29 11.03
N ARG A 184 14.58 4.58 10.98
CA ARG A 184 15.55 5.21 11.88
C ARG A 184 15.21 4.96 13.35
N ALA A 185 13.95 5.17 13.75
CA ALA A 185 13.52 4.99 15.13
C ALA A 185 13.71 3.53 15.59
N GLU A 186 13.35 2.56 14.74
CA GLU A 186 13.55 1.13 15.01
C GLU A 186 15.04 0.77 15.10
N VAL A 187 15.87 1.31 14.20
CA VAL A 187 17.32 1.05 14.17
C VAL A 187 18.00 1.59 15.42
N VAL A 188 17.60 2.77 15.91
CA VAL A 188 18.12 3.36 17.16
C VAL A 188 17.85 2.44 18.36
N SER A 189 16.72 1.74 18.37
CA SER A 189 16.39 0.74 19.38
C SER A 189 17.22 -0.55 19.19
N LEU A 190 17.26 -1.09 17.97
CA LEU A 190 17.95 -2.34 17.67
C LEU A 190 19.47 -2.28 17.88
N ARG A 191 20.11 -1.16 17.54
CA ARG A 191 21.58 -1.02 17.62
C ARG A 191 22.16 -1.10 19.05
N ARG A 192 21.29 -1.04 20.06
CA ARG A 192 21.61 -1.12 21.50
C ARG A 192 21.31 -2.50 22.09
N ARG A 193 20.91 -3.48 21.27
CA ARG A 193 20.64 -4.85 21.72
C ARG A 193 21.93 -5.67 21.80
N GLU A 194 21.94 -6.63 22.71
CA GLU A 194 23.09 -7.49 23.02
C GLU A 194 23.67 -8.22 21.80
N PHE A 195 22.83 -8.67 20.86
CA PHE A 195 23.33 -9.35 19.64
C PHE A 195 24.17 -8.42 18.76
N VAL A 196 23.85 -7.12 18.71
CA VAL A 196 24.64 -6.13 17.96
C VAL A 196 25.97 -5.88 18.67
N GLU A 197 25.97 -5.82 20.00
CA GLU A 197 27.19 -5.67 20.79
C GLU A 197 28.09 -6.89 20.63
N ALA A 198 27.54 -8.10 20.67
CA ALA A 198 28.27 -9.34 20.42
C ALA A 198 28.91 -9.36 19.03
N SER A 199 28.17 -9.02 17.97
CA SER A 199 28.72 -8.92 16.61
C SER A 199 29.87 -7.89 16.52
N ARG A 200 29.76 -6.75 17.21
CA ARG A 200 30.85 -5.75 17.29
C ARG A 200 32.07 -6.29 18.03
N SER A 201 31.89 -6.99 19.15
CA SER A 201 32.98 -7.61 19.91
C SER A 201 33.73 -8.68 19.11
N LEU A 202 33.05 -9.33 18.17
CA LEU A 202 33.64 -10.27 17.20
C LEU A 202 34.32 -9.58 16.00
N GLY A 203 34.35 -8.24 15.97
CA GLY A 203 35.02 -7.46 14.91
C GLY A 203 34.18 -7.25 13.64
N ALA A 204 32.86 -7.47 13.68
CA ALA A 204 32.01 -7.22 12.52
C ALA A 204 32.00 -5.72 12.15
N GLY A 205 32.22 -5.42 10.87
CA GLY A 205 32.18 -4.05 10.36
C GLY A 205 30.76 -3.45 10.33
N PRO A 206 30.64 -2.10 10.25
CA PRO A 206 29.36 -1.38 10.24
C PRO A 206 28.33 -1.91 9.23
N VAL A 207 28.77 -2.12 7.98
CA VAL A 207 27.89 -2.59 6.89
C VAL A 207 27.44 -4.02 7.15
N SER A 208 28.33 -4.88 7.64
CA SER A 208 27.98 -6.26 8.02
C SER A 208 26.89 -6.26 9.09
N ILE A 209 27.03 -5.42 10.12
CA ILE A 209 26.05 -5.33 11.20
C ILE A 209 24.71 -4.81 10.68
N MET A 210 24.72 -3.74 9.87
CA MET A 210 23.49 -3.20 9.29
C MET A 210 22.74 -4.25 8.47
N VAL A 211 23.45 -4.99 7.62
CA VAL A 211 22.81 -5.94 6.68
C VAL A 211 22.48 -7.29 7.31
N ARG A 212 23.33 -7.82 8.19
CA ARG A 212 23.18 -9.18 8.75
C ARG A 212 22.49 -9.20 10.10
N ASP A 213 22.69 -8.17 10.92
CA ASP A 213 22.12 -8.12 12.27
C ASP A 213 20.85 -7.25 12.32
N ILE A 214 20.86 -6.08 11.68
CA ILE A 214 19.76 -5.10 11.82
C ILE A 214 18.64 -5.34 10.81
N LEU A 215 18.93 -5.37 9.51
CA LEU A 215 17.90 -5.49 8.46
C LEU A 215 16.97 -6.71 8.64
N PRO A 216 17.44 -7.92 8.99
CA PRO A 216 16.55 -9.06 9.19
C PRO A 216 15.55 -8.85 10.32
N ASN A 217 15.95 -8.13 11.38
CA ASN A 217 15.09 -7.75 12.51
C ASN A 217 14.09 -6.63 12.18
N LEU A 218 14.23 -5.99 11.01
CA LEU A 218 13.31 -4.97 10.50
C LEU A 218 12.40 -5.50 9.40
N SER A 219 12.46 -6.78 9.06
CA SER A 219 11.66 -7.38 7.98
C SER A 219 10.16 -7.11 8.14
N VAL A 220 9.62 -7.24 9.36
CA VAL A 220 8.21 -6.97 9.66
C VAL A 220 7.82 -5.51 9.39
N PRO A 221 8.44 -4.49 10.03
CA PRO A 221 8.11 -3.10 9.74
C PRO A 221 8.36 -2.73 8.28
N ILE A 222 9.42 -3.23 7.64
CA ILE A 222 9.69 -2.97 6.21
C ILE A 222 8.50 -3.42 5.35
N ILE A 223 8.02 -4.65 5.52
CA ILE A 223 6.88 -5.19 4.75
C ILE A 223 5.63 -4.34 4.98
N VAL A 224 5.28 -4.11 6.25
CA VAL A 224 4.05 -3.40 6.64
C VAL A 224 4.03 -1.97 6.08
N TYR A 225 5.09 -1.20 6.32
CA TYR A 225 5.15 0.19 5.88
C TYR A 225 5.22 0.29 4.35
N THR A 226 5.93 -0.62 3.68
CA THR A 226 5.97 -0.64 2.22
C THR A 226 4.57 -0.89 1.63
N THR A 227 3.80 -1.82 2.20
CA THR A 227 2.41 -2.06 1.76
C THR A 227 1.52 -0.84 1.98
N MET A 228 1.66 -0.14 3.11
CA MET A 228 0.88 1.07 3.43
C MET A 228 1.27 2.30 2.58
N MET A 229 2.45 2.32 1.96
CA MET A 229 2.86 3.38 1.05
C MET A 229 2.13 3.30 -0.30
N ILE A 230 1.78 2.10 -0.77
CA ILE A 230 1.11 1.88 -2.06
C ILE A 230 -0.18 2.71 -2.20
N PRO A 231 -1.16 2.61 -1.29
CA PRO A 231 -2.40 3.36 -1.44
C PRO A 231 -2.18 4.88 -1.38
N SER A 232 -1.24 5.34 -0.57
CA SER A 232 -0.87 6.76 -0.49
C SER A 232 -0.29 7.26 -1.82
N SER A 233 0.60 6.49 -2.44
CA SER A 233 1.20 6.81 -3.74
C SER A 233 0.17 6.79 -4.88
N ILE A 234 -0.81 5.88 -4.85
CA ILE A 234 -1.93 5.86 -5.80
C ILE A 234 -2.77 7.13 -5.67
N VAL A 235 -3.07 7.56 -4.44
CA VAL A 235 -3.83 8.81 -4.21
C VAL A 235 -3.03 10.03 -4.66
N PHE A 236 -1.71 10.07 -4.43
CA PHE A 236 -0.87 11.15 -4.93
C PHE A 236 -0.83 11.20 -6.46
N GLU A 237 -0.66 10.06 -7.14
CA GLU A 237 -0.76 9.99 -8.61
C GLU A 237 -2.13 10.49 -9.09
N ALA A 238 -3.21 9.99 -8.50
CA ALA A 238 -4.56 10.39 -8.88
C ALA A 238 -4.79 11.89 -8.65
N THR A 239 -4.22 12.47 -7.60
CA THR A 239 -4.30 13.91 -7.32
C THR A 239 -3.56 14.72 -8.37
N LEU A 240 -2.34 14.31 -8.77
CA LEU A 240 -1.58 14.99 -9.82
C LEU A 240 -2.29 14.89 -11.17
N SER A 241 -2.76 13.69 -11.53
CA SER A 241 -3.54 13.48 -12.75
C SER A 241 -4.86 14.25 -12.74
N PHE A 242 -5.54 14.36 -11.59
CA PHE A 242 -6.75 15.16 -11.44
C PHE A 242 -6.51 16.65 -11.72
N LEU A 243 -5.36 17.16 -11.28
CA LEU A 243 -4.94 18.55 -11.50
C LEU A 243 -4.36 18.81 -12.90
N GLY A 244 -4.34 17.79 -13.78
CA GLY A 244 -3.77 17.90 -15.13
C GLY A 244 -2.23 17.89 -15.16
N LEU A 245 -1.60 17.50 -14.05
CA LEU A 245 -0.14 17.52 -13.87
C LEU A 245 0.50 16.13 -13.97
N GLY A 246 -0.34 15.11 -14.01
CA GLY A 246 0.06 13.70 -13.91
C GLY A 246 0.26 13.04 -15.27
N ILE A 247 -0.48 11.95 -15.46
CA ILE A 247 -0.45 11.18 -16.69
C ILE A 247 -1.11 11.99 -17.81
N VAL A 248 -0.40 12.15 -18.92
CA VAL A 248 -0.86 12.93 -20.06
C VAL A 248 -1.77 12.07 -20.96
N PRO A 249 -2.92 12.61 -21.43
CA PRO A 249 -3.74 11.97 -22.46
C PRO A 249 -2.92 11.59 -23.70
N PRO A 250 -3.27 10.50 -24.43
CA PRO A 250 -4.52 9.75 -24.36
C PRO A 250 -4.57 8.64 -23.30
N THR A 251 -3.45 8.39 -22.60
CA THR A 251 -3.33 7.33 -21.60
C THR A 251 -4.28 7.58 -20.42
N PRO A 252 -5.22 6.67 -20.10
CA PRO A 252 -6.12 6.86 -18.97
C PRO A 252 -5.42 6.58 -17.64
N SER A 253 -5.77 7.36 -16.63
CA SER A 253 -5.53 7.10 -15.20
C SER A 253 -6.82 7.39 -14.44
N TRP A 254 -6.99 6.81 -13.25
CA TRP A 254 -8.23 7.08 -12.49
C TRP A 254 -8.36 8.55 -12.08
N GLY A 255 -7.26 9.21 -11.74
CA GLY A 255 -7.24 10.65 -11.50
C GLY A 255 -7.60 11.48 -12.74
N GLY A 256 -7.07 11.09 -13.91
CA GLY A 256 -7.40 11.76 -15.18
C GLY A 256 -8.87 11.56 -15.58
N MET A 257 -9.44 10.37 -15.35
CA MET A 257 -10.87 10.14 -15.58
C MET A 257 -11.75 11.03 -14.69
N LEU A 258 -11.35 11.26 -13.43
CA LEU A 258 -12.03 12.20 -12.54
C LEU A 258 -11.86 13.66 -13.00
N ALA A 259 -10.68 14.03 -13.54
CA ALA A 259 -10.47 15.35 -14.14
C ALA A 259 -11.39 15.57 -15.34
N ASP A 260 -11.48 14.59 -16.23
CA ASP A 260 -12.37 14.60 -17.40
C ASP A 260 -13.84 14.76 -16.96
N ALA A 261 -14.24 14.16 -15.84
CA ALA A 261 -15.58 14.26 -15.28
C ALA A 261 -15.87 15.64 -14.66
N ALA A 262 -14.88 16.23 -13.97
CA ALA A 262 -14.97 17.57 -13.39
C ALA A 262 -14.94 18.66 -14.47
N GLY A 263 -14.20 18.43 -15.54
CA GLY A 263 -14.12 19.29 -16.71
C GLY A 263 -15.49 19.54 -17.33
N ASN A 264 -15.81 20.81 -17.61
CA ASN A 264 -17.10 21.24 -18.18
C ASN A 264 -18.34 20.81 -17.39
N SER A 265 -18.19 20.45 -16.11
CA SER A 265 -19.27 19.98 -15.24
C SER A 265 -20.04 18.76 -15.78
N ILE A 266 -19.38 17.88 -16.54
CA ILE A 266 -20.06 16.73 -17.17
C ILE A 266 -20.61 15.75 -16.14
N TYR A 267 -20.04 15.73 -14.92
CA TYR A 267 -20.54 14.97 -13.78
C TYR A 267 -22.02 15.25 -13.42
N LEU A 268 -22.57 16.40 -13.79
CA LEU A 268 -23.99 16.73 -13.55
C LEU A 268 -24.95 15.86 -14.38
N VAL A 269 -24.48 15.31 -15.50
CA VAL A 269 -25.29 14.50 -16.42
C VAL A 269 -24.77 13.06 -16.50
N ALA A 270 -23.46 12.88 -16.43
CA ALA A 270 -22.79 11.59 -16.52
C ALA A 270 -22.18 11.18 -15.16
N TRP A 271 -23.04 10.85 -14.19
CA TRP A 271 -22.64 10.50 -12.82
C TRP A 271 -21.65 9.31 -12.75
N TRP A 272 -21.71 8.39 -13.73
CA TRP A 272 -20.84 7.22 -13.82
C TRP A 272 -19.36 7.58 -13.97
N LEU A 273 -19.06 8.74 -14.57
CA LEU A 273 -17.69 9.23 -14.75
C LEU A 273 -17.01 9.61 -13.43
N VAL A 274 -17.79 9.85 -12.37
CA VAL A 274 -17.26 10.07 -11.02
C VAL A 274 -17.31 8.78 -10.21
N ILE A 275 -18.44 8.08 -10.23
CA ILE A 275 -18.66 6.92 -9.37
C ILE A 275 -17.70 5.77 -9.67
N PHE A 276 -17.47 5.40 -10.93
CA PHE A 276 -16.62 4.24 -11.23
C PHE A 276 -15.13 4.46 -10.91
N PRO A 277 -14.45 5.51 -11.40
CA PRO A 277 -13.05 5.75 -11.02
C PRO A 277 -12.91 6.12 -9.55
N GLY A 278 -13.88 6.83 -8.95
CA GLY A 278 -13.88 7.15 -7.52
C GLY A 278 -14.01 5.89 -6.64
N ALA A 279 -14.92 4.98 -6.99
CA ALA A 279 -15.07 3.70 -6.29
C ALA A 279 -13.82 2.81 -6.48
N ALA A 280 -13.21 2.81 -7.66
CA ALA A 280 -11.97 2.08 -7.90
C ALA A 280 -10.84 2.57 -6.98
N LEU A 281 -10.65 3.89 -6.87
CA LEU A 281 -9.69 4.49 -5.93
C LEU A 281 -10.00 4.15 -4.47
N LEU A 282 -11.26 4.30 -4.05
CA LEU A 282 -11.69 4.04 -2.68
C LEU A 282 -11.50 2.57 -2.29
N MET A 283 -11.97 1.64 -3.12
CA MET A 283 -11.87 0.21 -2.84
C MET A 283 -10.41 -0.27 -2.86
N THR A 284 -9.60 0.26 -3.78
CA THR A 284 -8.17 -0.06 -3.86
C THR A 284 -7.42 0.41 -2.62
N THR A 285 -7.63 1.68 -2.23
CA THR A 285 -6.96 2.25 -1.05
C THR A 285 -7.37 1.54 0.23
N LEU A 286 -8.66 1.26 0.39
CA LEU A 286 -9.19 0.48 1.50
C LEU A 286 -8.59 -0.93 1.55
N ALA A 287 -8.54 -1.63 0.42
CA ALA A 287 -8.00 -2.98 0.36
C ALA A 287 -6.51 -3.02 0.73
N PHE A 288 -5.68 -2.11 0.20
CA PHE A 288 -4.27 -2.08 0.58
C PHE A 288 -4.04 -1.71 2.05
N ASN A 289 -4.86 -0.82 2.62
CA ASN A 289 -4.77 -0.49 4.05
C ASN A 289 -5.14 -1.70 4.93
N ILE A 290 -6.26 -2.37 4.64
CA ILE A 290 -6.68 -3.59 5.35
C ILE A 290 -5.63 -4.70 5.21
N LEU A 291 -5.03 -4.84 4.02
CA LEU A 291 -3.94 -5.80 3.80
C LEU A 291 -2.71 -5.47 4.65
N GLY A 292 -2.32 -4.19 4.71
CA GLY A 292 -1.19 -3.73 5.52
C GLY A 292 -1.37 -4.01 7.01
N ASP A 293 -2.56 -3.72 7.55
CA ASP A 293 -2.91 -4.02 8.94
C ASP A 293 -2.93 -5.53 9.20
N GLY A 294 -3.51 -6.31 8.29
CA GLY A 294 -3.52 -7.77 8.36
C GLY A 294 -2.13 -8.40 8.35
N LEU A 295 -1.24 -7.89 7.49
CA LEU A 295 0.16 -8.30 7.45
C LEU A 295 0.87 -7.97 8.76
N ARG A 296 0.63 -6.78 9.31
CA ARG A 296 1.18 -6.36 10.60
C ARG A 296 0.76 -7.30 11.72
N ASP A 297 -0.53 -7.61 11.82
CA ASP A 297 -1.07 -8.48 12.87
C ASP A 297 -0.63 -9.93 12.72
N ALA A 298 -0.45 -10.41 11.48
CA ALA A 298 0.06 -11.74 11.21
C ALA A 298 1.55 -11.87 11.58
N LEU A 299 2.34 -10.83 11.28
CA LEU A 299 3.78 -10.79 11.46
C LEU A 299 4.22 -10.39 12.88
N ASP A 300 3.41 -9.65 13.65
CA ASP A 300 3.72 -9.26 15.03
C ASP A 300 3.52 -10.47 15.97
N PRO A 301 4.60 -11.02 16.58
CA PRO A 301 4.51 -12.15 17.49
C PRO A 301 4.09 -11.68 18.90
N LYS A 302 2.98 -10.94 19.04
CA LYS A 302 2.52 -10.57 20.39
C LYS A 302 2.05 -11.83 21.14
N PRO A 303 2.61 -12.12 22.33
CA PRO A 303 2.04 -13.13 23.20
C PRO A 303 0.66 -12.65 23.61
N ARG A 304 -0.36 -13.49 23.40
CA ARG A 304 -1.71 -13.24 23.94
C ARG A 304 -1.58 -12.95 25.44
N PRO A 305 -2.27 -11.94 25.99
CA PRO A 305 -2.33 -11.78 27.43
C PRO A 305 -2.82 -13.11 28.01
N VAL A 306 -2.01 -13.73 28.87
CA VAL A 306 -2.43 -14.92 29.62
C VAL A 306 -3.70 -14.50 30.36
N ARG A 307 -4.85 -15.01 29.91
CA ARG A 307 -6.15 -14.78 30.53
C ARG A 307 -6.02 -15.28 31.95
N LYS A 308 -5.78 -14.37 32.92
CA LYS A 308 -5.70 -14.71 34.35
C LYS A 308 -6.97 -15.48 34.69
N SER A 309 -6.85 -16.80 34.87
CA SER A 309 -7.96 -17.58 35.38
C SER A 309 -8.28 -16.97 36.75
N ARG A 310 -9.54 -16.56 36.93
CA ARG A 310 -10.00 -16.14 38.25
C ARG A 310 -9.87 -17.37 39.15
N PHE A 311 -8.81 -17.43 39.94
CA PHE A 311 -8.70 -18.39 41.03
C PHE A 311 -9.89 -18.15 41.96
N ARG A 312 -10.88 -19.04 41.87
CA ARG A 312 -12.04 -19.06 42.76
C ARG A 312 -11.51 -19.52 44.13
N LYS A 313 -11.41 -18.61 45.10
CA LYS A 313 -11.05 -18.98 46.48
C LYS A 313 -12.06 -20.02 46.99
N PRO A 314 -11.63 -21.16 47.57
CA PRO A 314 -12.55 -22.08 48.19
C PRO A 314 -13.22 -21.41 49.40
N GLY A 315 -14.54 -21.52 49.47
CA GLY A 315 -15.37 -20.93 50.50
C GLY A 315 -14.95 -21.43 51.89
N ARG A 316 -14.63 -20.47 52.76
CA ARG A 316 -14.39 -20.68 54.19
C ARG A 316 -15.73 -21.10 54.80
N LYS A 317 -15.90 -22.38 55.12
CA LYS A 317 -17.03 -22.84 55.95
C LYS A 317 -16.90 -22.14 57.31
N ALA A 318 -17.75 -21.15 57.54
CA ALA A 318 -17.98 -20.61 58.87
C ALA A 318 -18.81 -21.64 59.65
N GLY A 319 -18.23 -22.15 60.73
CA GLY A 319 -19.00 -22.83 61.77
C GLY A 319 -19.85 -21.83 62.56
N ARG A 320 -20.88 -22.38 63.23
CA ARG A 320 -21.96 -21.81 64.06
C ARG A 320 -23.31 -22.12 63.39
N ALA A 321 -24.26 -22.83 63.99
CA ALA A 321 -24.41 -23.39 65.33
C ALA A 321 -25.23 -24.68 65.22
#